data_AF-A0A847BVL5-F1
#
_entry.id   AF-A0A847BVL5-F1
#
_cell.length_a   1.000
_cell.length_b   1.000
_cell.length_c   1.000
_cell.angle_alpha   90.00
_cell.angle_beta   90.00
_cell.angle_gamma   90.00
#
_symmetry.space_group_name_H-M   'P 1'
#
loop_
_entity.id
_entity.type
_entity.pdbx_description
1 polymer ?
#
loop_
_entity_poly.entity_id
_entity_poly.type
_entity_poly.pdbx_seq_one_letter_code
_entity_poly.pdbx_strand_id
1 'polypeptide(L)'
;MELKNDFLKATRLLEDALLLVEQNFYFLHAAQFFGKLAKEAKFDDSLLDVTLVCDKSRTYRFHPQFTKAVLEDSKAHSEGVSLFEYFSAFNAFRGVGMAMVEAMRLELEFTDFLQNQLDKQYESFYDLLCFVRNVLSHNIHAEIALSSRDFQGTLKRMRRMKREPIIDFSFIYSRDLPQIASPYPDYGFECNIDFGKLEEGMEFLEILPLWELCMISELSFNLVQAFRGNIANNQELL
;
A
#
# COMPACT_ATOMS: atom_id res chain seq x y z
N MET A 1 -11.80 35.55 -5.80
CA MET A 1 -11.42 35.23 -4.41
C MET A 1 -11.75 33.77 -4.09
N GLU A 2 -12.94 33.29 -4.45
CA GLU A 2 -13.34 31.86 -4.33
C GLU A 2 -12.44 30.90 -5.13
N LEU A 3 -12.18 31.16 -6.42
CA LEU A 3 -11.29 30.32 -7.25
C LEU A 3 -9.87 30.13 -6.68
N LYS A 4 -9.34 31.12 -5.97
CA LYS A 4 -8.01 31.04 -5.35
C LYS A 4 -8.03 30.17 -4.08
N ASN A 5 -9.14 30.21 -3.34
CA ASN A 5 -9.35 29.37 -2.15
C ASN A 5 -9.60 27.90 -2.52
N ASP A 6 -10.33 27.64 -3.62
CA ASP A 6 -10.58 26.28 -4.09
C ASP A 6 -9.29 25.62 -4.59
N PHE A 7 -8.46 26.36 -5.33
CA PHE A 7 -7.13 25.90 -5.76
C PHE A 7 -6.23 25.57 -4.55
N LEU A 8 -6.10 26.50 -3.59
CA LEU A 8 -5.31 26.27 -2.36
C LEU A 8 -5.79 25.06 -1.55
N LYS A 9 -7.09 24.77 -1.57
CA LYS A 9 -7.68 23.64 -0.87
C LYS A 9 -7.37 22.32 -1.58
N ALA A 10 -7.50 22.29 -2.90
CA ALA A 10 -7.23 21.09 -3.70
C ALA A 10 -5.74 20.71 -3.68
N THR A 11 -4.83 21.69 -3.77
CA THR A 11 -3.38 21.46 -3.60
C THR A 11 -3.06 20.87 -2.22
N ARG A 12 -3.70 21.37 -1.15
CA ARG A 12 -3.48 20.83 0.19
C ARG A 12 -3.97 19.39 0.32
N LEU A 13 -5.12 19.07 -0.26
CA LEU A 13 -5.66 17.70 -0.23
C LEU A 13 -4.75 16.72 -0.99
N LEU A 14 -4.17 17.15 -2.11
CA LEU A 14 -3.16 16.36 -2.81
C LEU A 14 -1.95 16.11 -1.91
N GLU A 15 -1.39 17.16 -1.31
CA GLU A 15 -0.22 17.01 -0.42
C GLU A 15 -0.48 16.08 0.76
N ASP A 16 -1.67 16.16 1.36
CA ASP A 16 -2.09 15.26 2.43
C ASP A 16 -2.17 13.80 1.92
N ALA A 17 -2.71 13.57 0.71
CA ALA A 17 -2.78 12.23 0.11
C ALA A 17 -1.39 11.67 -0.24
N LEU A 18 -0.51 12.47 -0.84
CA LEU A 18 0.87 12.06 -1.16
C LEU A 18 1.65 11.73 0.12
N LEU A 19 1.51 12.55 1.17
CA LEU A 19 2.12 12.29 2.48
C LEU A 19 1.61 10.99 3.11
N LEU A 20 0.32 10.67 2.97
CA LEU A 20 -0.22 9.41 3.46
C LEU A 20 0.35 8.20 2.73
N VAL A 21 0.63 8.29 1.42
CA VAL A 21 1.33 7.21 0.70
C VAL A 21 2.70 6.97 1.34
N GLU A 22 3.49 8.03 1.55
CA GLU A 22 4.81 7.93 2.17
C GLU A 22 4.77 7.36 3.59
N GLN A 23 3.89 7.90 4.44
CA GLN A 23 3.77 7.46 5.83
C GLN A 23 3.37 5.99 5.95
N ASN A 24 2.44 5.52 5.11
CA ASN A 24 2.05 4.11 5.10
C ASN A 24 3.19 3.22 4.58
N PHE A 25 3.97 3.68 3.61
CA PHE A 25 5.14 2.93 3.13
C PHE A 25 6.25 2.85 4.19
N TYR A 26 6.56 3.94 4.89
CA TYR A 26 7.49 3.89 6.03
C TYR A 26 6.96 3.00 7.17
N PHE A 27 5.66 3.03 7.43
CA PHE A 27 5.03 2.14 8.40
C PHE A 27 5.18 0.67 8.00
N LEU A 28 5.00 0.32 6.72
CA LEU A 28 5.23 -1.03 6.20
C LEU A 28 6.66 -1.50 6.52
N HIS A 29 7.67 -0.71 6.15
CA HIS A 29 9.07 -1.07 6.40
C HIS A 29 9.39 -1.23 7.88
N ALA A 30 8.97 -0.27 8.72
CA ALA A 30 9.17 -0.34 10.16
C ALA A 30 8.49 -1.57 10.76
N ALA A 31 7.26 -1.87 10.34
CA ALA A 31 6.52 -3.01 10.86
C ALA A 31 7.14 -4.35 10.45
N GLN A 32 7.57 -4.52 9.19
CA GLN A 32 8.28 -5.74 8.77
C GLN A 32 9.60 -5.91 9.53
N PHE A 33 10.33 -4.82 9.77
CA PHE A 33 11.54 -4.85 10.61
C PHE A 33 11.23 -5.30 12.05
N PHE A 34 10.21 -4.71 12.69
CA PHE A 34 9.81 -5.11 14.04
C PHE A 34 9.24 -6.53 14.11
N GLY A 35 8.56 -7.00 13.06
CA GLY A 35 8.08 -8.38 12.96
C GLY A 35 9.23 -9.37 12.96
N LYS A 36 10.29 -9.09 12.18
CA LYS A 36 11.52 -9.88 12.19
C LYS A 36 12.17 -9.87 13.58
N LEU A 37 12.30 -8.71 14.22
CA LEU A 37 12.86 -8.63 15.57
C LEU A 37 12.03 -9.43 16.59
N ALA A 38 10.70 -9.38 16.50
CA ALA A 38 9.80 -10.07 17.42
C ALA A 38 9.97 -11.60 17.38
N LYS A 39 10.30 -12.17 16.22
CA LYS A 39 10.59 -13.59 16.04
C LYS A 39 11.86 -14.05 16.78
N GLU A 40 12.88 -13.20 16.81
CA GLU A 40 14.21 -13.54 17.32
C GLU A 40 14.42 -13.14 18.79
N ALA A 41 13.69 -12.12 19.26
CA ALA A 41 13.98 -11.48 20.54
C ALA A 41 13.56 -12.30 21.76
N LYS A 42 14.41 -12.27 22.80
CA LYS A 42 14.07 -12.72 24.16
C LYS A 42 13.53 -11.52 24.93
N PHE A 43 12.25 -11.57 25.29
CA PHE A 43 11.60 -10.51 26.05
C PHE A 43 11.42 -10.97 27.50
N ASP A 44 11.68 -10.09 28.46
CA ASP A 44 11.26 -10.27 29.85
C ASP A 44 9.95 -9.50 30.13
N ASP A 45 9.34 -9.75 31.29
CA ASP A 45 8.06 -9.13 31.65
C ASP A 45 8.14 -7.60 31.82
N SER A 46 9.34 -7.03 31.98
CA SER A 46 9.51 -5.57 32.13
C SER A 46 9.34 -4.83 30.79
N LEU A 47 9.60 -5.50 29.67
CA LEU A 47 9.41 -4.95 28.32
C LEU A 47 7.93 -4.88 27.91
N LEU A 48 7.03 -5.48 28.67
CA LEU A 48 5.59 -5.47 28.41
C LEU A 48 4.87 -4.27 29.03
N ASP A 49 5.54 -3.48 29.88
CA ASP A 49 4.98 -2.26 30.48
C ASP A 49 5.11 -1.05 29.55
N VAL A 50 4.30 -1.04 28.50
CA VAL A 50 4.33 0.02 27.48
C VAL A 50 3.33 1.12 27.83
N THR A 51 3.77 2.37 27.76
CA THR A 51 2.95 3.56 28.00
C THR A 51 3.13 4.60 26.89
N LEU A 52 2.07 5.36 26.62
CA LEU A 52 2.07 6.52 25.75
C LEU A 52 1.67 7.75 26.56
N VAL A 53 2.58 8.70 26.69
CA VAL A 53 2.27 10.00 27.29
C VAL A 53 1.53 10.83 26.24
N CYS A 54 0.22 10.96 26.40
CA CYS A 54 -0.63 11.70 25.46
C CYS A 54 -0.50 13.21 25.67
N ASP A 55 -0.34 13.66 26.92
CA ASP A 55 -0.01 15.03 27.29
C ASP A 55 0.55 15.10 28.73
N LYS A 56 0.66 16.33 29.26
CA LYS A 56 1.24 16.61 30.59
C LYS A 56 0.56 15.88 31.76
N SER A 57 -0.69 15.44 31.62
CA SER A 57 -1.44 14.80 32.71
C SER A 57 -2.06 13.46 32.35
N ARG A 58 -2.03 13.05 31.08
CA ARG A 58 -2.67 11.81 30.60
C ARG A 58 -1.64 10.86 30.02
N THR A 59 -1.58 9.66 30.59
CA THR A 59 -0.78 8.54 30.08
C THR A 59 -1.71 7.38 29.76
N TYR A 60 -1.67 6.89 28.53
CA TYR A 60 -2.34 5.65 28.13
C TYR A 60 -1.40 4.48 28.40
N ARG A 61 -1.89 3.44 29.07
CA ARG A 61 -1.13 2.22 29.36
C ARG A 61 -1.67 1.07 28.54
N PHE A 62 -0.81 0.47 27.73
CA PHE A 62 -1.18 -0.67 26.91
C PHE A 62 -1.29 -1.91 27.81
N HIS A 63 -2.26 -2.78 27.53
CA HIS A 63 -2.45 -3.97 28.34
C HIS A 63 -1.37 -5.02 28.00
N PRO A 64 -0.50 -5.41 28.95
CA PRO A 64 0.66 -6.27 28.69
C PRO A 64 0.33 -7.60 27.99
N GLN A 65 -0.82 -8.19 28.34
CA GLN A 65 -1.27 -9.46 27.76
C GLN A 65 -1.43 -9.43 26.22
N PHE A 66 -1.84 -8.30 25.64
CA PHE A 66 -2.03 -8.22 24.19
C PHE A 66 -0.69 -8.14 23.47
N THR A 67 0.24 -7.34 24.00
CA THR A 67 1.63 -7.31 23.50
C THR A 67 2.25 -8.70 23.60
N LYS A 68 2.10 -9.37 24.75
CA LYS A 68 2.62 -10.72 24.96
C LYS A 68 2.06 -11.72 23.93
N ALA A 69 0.75 -11.73 23.71
CA ALA A 69 0.12 -12.63 22.74
C ALA A 69 0.67 -12.44 21.32
N VAL A 70 0.86 -11.18 20.89
CA VAL A 70 1.43 -10.87 19.57
C VAL A 70 2.90 -11.31 19.45
N LEU A 71 3.69 -11.13 20.51
CA LEU A 71 5.09 -11.57 20.53
C LEU A 71 5.22 -13.10 20.56
N GLU A 72 4.34 -13.79 21.29
CA GLU A 72 4.26 -15.25 21.32
C GLU A 72 3.87 -15.84 19.96
N ASP A 73 2.87 -15.23 19.29
CA ASP A 73 2.49 -15.59 17.92
C ASP A 73 3.65 -15.41 16.93
N SER A 74 4.38 -14.30 17.04
CA SER A 74 5.54 -14.02 16.20
C SER A 74 6.60 -15.13 16.34
N LYS A 75 6.91 -15.54 17.58
CA LYS A 75 7.86 -16.64 17.85
C LYS A 75 7.38 -17.99 17.34
N ALA A 76 6.08 -18.26 17.44
CA ALA A 76 5.50 -19.50 16.94
C ALA A 76 5.60 -19.62 15.41
N HIS A 77 5.68 -18.48 14.70
CA HIS A 77 5.78 -18.40 13.24
C HIS A 77 7.16 -17.92 12.77
N SER A 78 8.26 -18.46 13.33
CA SER A 78 9.62 -18.04 12.96
C SER A 78 9.96 -18.19 11.47
N GLU A 79 9.39 -19.20 10.81
CA GLU A 79 9.58 -19.48 9.37
C GLU A 79 8.42 -18.99 8.49
N GLY A 80 7.36 -18.39 9.08
CA GLY A 80 6.14 -17.98 8.38
C GLY A 80 5.81 -16.50 8.59
N VAL A 81 4.67 -16.05 8.06
CA VAL A 81 4.15 -14.71 8.33
C VAL A 81 3.36 -14.76 9.64
N SER A 82 3.78 -13.99 10.63
CA SER A 82 3.06 -13.83 11.89
C SER A 82 1.83 -12.94 11.75
N LEU A 83 0.95 -12.98 12.74
CA LEU A 83 -0.23 -12.13 12.82
C LEU A 83 0.14 -10.64 12.74
N PHE A 84 1.22 -10.23 13.41
CA PHE A 84 1.70 -8.85 13.38
C PHE A 84 2.18 -8.43 11.99
N GLU A 85 3.01 -9.24 11.35
CA GLU A 85 3.51 -8.96 10.00
C GLU A 85 2.36 -8.89 8.99
N TYR A 86 1.41 -9.83 9.09
CA TYR A 86 0.21 -9.84 8.25
C TYR A 86 -0.61 -8.56 8.43
N PHE A 87 -1.08 -8.27 9.65
CA PHE A 87 -1.96 -7.13 9.88
C PHE A 87 -1.30 -5.81 9.54
N SER A 88 -0.01 -5.64 9.90
CA SER A 88 0.70 -4.40 9.60
C SER A 88 0.89 -4.20 8.10
N ALA A 89 1.26 -5.26 7.35
CA ALA A 89 1.38 -5.20 5.90
C ALA A 89 0.06 -4.84 5.22
N PHE A 90 -1.02 -5.56 5.54
CA PHE A 90 -2.32 -5.35 4.90
C PHE A 90 -2.94 -3.98 5.25
N ASN A 91 -2.71 -3.47 6.46
CA ASN A 91 -3.11 -2.09 6.79
C ASN A 91 -2.28 -1.05 6.03
N ALA A 92 -0.98 -1.29 5.84
CA ALA A 92 -0.15 -0.40 5.03
C ALA A 92 -0.57 -0.42 3.55
N PHE A 93 -0.79 -1.60 2.96
CA PHE A 93 -1.28 -1.74 1.58
C PHE A 93 -2.61 -1.02 1.38
N ARG A 94 -3.54 -1.18 2.33
CA ARG A 94 -4.80 -0.45 2.34
C ARG A 94 -4.57 1.06 2.36
N GLY A 95 -3.73 1.55 3.27
CA GLY A 95 -3.43 2.96 3.43
C GLY A 95 -2.81 3.57 2.17
N VAL A 96 -1.82 2.90 1.59
CA VAL A 96 -1.18 3.30 0.31
C VAL A 96 -2.20 3.30 -0.82
N GLY A 97 -2.96 2.22 -1.01
CA GLY A 97 -3.95 2.12 -2.07
C GLY A 97 -5.06 3.17 -1.97
N MET A 98 -5.57 3.43 -0.75
CA MET A 98 -6.55 4.48 -0.51
C MET A 98 -5.97 5.86 -0.85
N ALA A 99 -4.81 6.20 -0.29
CA ALA A 99 -4.20 7.51 -0.47
C ALA A 99 -3.82 7.77 -1.94
N MET A 100 -3.27 6.77 -2.62
CA MET A 100 -2.89 6.89 -4.03
C MET A 100 -4.09 7.09 -4.95
N VAL A 101 -5.20 6.36 -4.74
CA VAL A 101 -6.42 6.56 -5.55
C VAL A 101 -7.02 7.95 -5.31
N GLU A 102 -6.98 8.46 -4.08
CA GLU A 102 -7.43 9.82 -3.80
C GLU A 102 -6.51 10.87 -4.43
N ALA A 103 -5.18 10.70 -4.36
CA ALA A 103 -4.23 11.59 -5.04
C ALA A 103 -4.48 11.65 -6.56
N MET A 104 -4.73 10.50 -7.19
CA MET A 104 -5.06 10.39 -8.62
C MET A 104 -6.43 11.00 -8.99
N ARG A 105 -7.28 11.37 -8.02
CA ARG A 105 -8.60 11.99 -8.25
C ARG A 105 -8.61 13.50 -8.02
N LEU A 106 -7.72 14.00 -7.18
CA LEU A 106 -7.80 15.36 -6.64
C LEU A 106 -7.26 16.42 -7.59
N GLU A 107 -6.16 16.14 -8.30
CA GLU A 107 -5.43 17.17 -9.07
C GLU A 107 -4.93 16.68 -10.43
N LEU A 108 -4.96 17.59 -11.41
CA LEU A 108 -4.55 17.33 -12.79
C LEU A 108 -3.04 17.13 -12.89
N GLU A 109 -2.22 17.89 -12.17
CA GLU A 109 -0.75 17.84 -12.34
C GLU A 109 -0.16 16.47 -11.97
N PHE A 110 -0.60 15.90 -10.85
CA PHE A 110 -0.15 14.56 -10.45
C PHE A 110 -0.68 13.49 -11.41
N THR A 111 -1.93 13.63 -11.85
CA THR A 111 -2.53 12.74 -12.84
C THR A 111 -1.77 12.77 -14.17
N ASP A 112 -1.45 13.96 -14.69
CA ASP A 112 -0.71 14.17 -15.92
C ASP A 112 0.71 13.59 -15.79
N PHE A 113 1.36 13.80 -14.65
CA PHE A 113 2.65 13.16 -14.36
C PHE A 113 2.55 11.63 -14.46
N LEU A 114 1.57 11.02 -13.81
CA LEU A 114 1.40 9.56 -13.82
C LEU A 114 1.05 9.03 -15.21
N GLN A 115 0.23 9.74 -15.98
CA GLN A 115 -0.09 9.38 -17.37
C GLN A 115 1.16 9.41 -18.24
N ASN A 116 2.05 10.39 -18.02
CA ASN A 116 3.32 10.46 -18.75
C ASN A 116 4.30 9.35 -18.33
N GLN A 117 4.36 9.00 -17.04
CA GLN A 117 5.27 7.96 -16.54
C GLN A 117 4.80 6.54 -16.90
N LEU A 118 3.49 6.27 -16.81
CA LEU A 118 2.93 4.93 -17.00
C LEU A 118 2.40 4.70 -18.42
N ASP A 119 2.23 5.75 -19.22
CA ASP A 119 1.69 5.71 -20.59
C ASP A 119 0.43 4.82 -20.66
N LYS A 120 0.45 3.79 -21.51
CA LYS A 120 -0.68 2.86 -21.72
C LYS A 120 -1.05 2.06 -20.48
N GLN A 121 -0.16 1.96 -19.49
CA GLN A 121 -0.37 1.21 -18.26
C GLN A 121 -1.06 2.02 -17.16
N TYR A 122 -1.19 3.34 -17.31
CA TYR A 122 -1.82 4.23 -16.32
C TYR A 122 -3.18 3.71 -15.86
N GLU A 123 -4.00 3.34 -16.83
CA GLU A 123 -5.37 2.88 -16.62
C GLU A 123 -5.43 1.50 -15.94
N SER A 124 -4.51 0.59 -16.25
CA SER A 124 -4.36 -0.69 -15.55
C SER A 124 -3.93 -0.48 -14.10
N PHE A 125 -2.97 0.42 -13.86
CA PHE A 125 -2.49 0.75 -12.52
C PHE A 125 -3.59 1.39 -11.64
N TYR A 126 -4.37 2.31 -12.21
CA TYR A 126 -5.51 2.91 -11.50
C TYR A 126 -6.55 1.86 -11.10
N ASP A 127 -6.91 0.96 -12.02
CA ASP A 127 -7.88 -0.10 -11.75
C ASP A 127 -7.36 -1.11 -10.71
N LEU A 128 -6.06 -1.40 -10.74
CA LEU A 128 -5.38 -2.26 -9.77
C LEU A 128 -5.44 -1.65 -8.37
N LEU A 129 -5.07 -0.38 -8.22
CA LEU A 129 -5.18 0.35 -6.96
C LEU A 129 -6.64 0.42 -6.46
N CYS A 130 -7.60 0.63 -7.36
CA CYS A 130 -9.02 0.63 -7.00
C CYS A 130 -9.47 -0.74 -6.49
N PHE A 131 -9.02 -1.83 -7.12
CA PHE A 131 -9.33 -3.19 -6.68
C PHE A 131 -8.73 -3.49 -5.31
N VAL A 132 -7.43 -3.26 -5.11
CA VAL A 132 -6.76 -3.40 -3.81
C VAL A 132 -7.47 -2.60 -2.72
N ARG A 133 -7.76 -1.32 -3.01
CA ARG A 133 -8.48 -0.43 -2.09
C ARG A 133 -9.83 -1.03 -1.69
N ASN A 134 -10.61 -1.51 -2.65
CA ASN A 134 -11.96 -2.01 -2.37
C ASN A 134 -11.89 -3.27 -1.49
N VAL A 135 -11.08 -4.26 -1.87
CA VAL A 135 -10.90 -5.51 -1.12
C VAL A 135 -10.49 -5.20 0.33
N LEU A 136 -9.41 -4.42 0.49
CA LEU A 136 -8.83 -4.13 1.80
C LEU A 136 -9.65 -3.11 2.63
N SER A 137 -10.60 -2.40 2.03
CA SER A 137 -11.54 -1.55 2.77
C SER A 137 -12.66 -2.36 3.43
N HIS A 138 -12.97 -3.52 2.88
CA HIS A 138 -14.05 -4.39 3.35
C HIS A 138 -13.52 -5.52 4.24
N ASN A 139 -12.29 -5.97 4.03
CA ASN A 139 -11.77 -7.14 4.71
C ASN A 139 -10.24 -7.08 4.92
N ILE A 140 -9.79 -7.32 6.16
CA ILE A 140 -8.36 -7.41 6.54
C ILE A 140 -8.10 -8.55 7.54
N HIS A 141 -8.87 -9.65 7.46
CA HIS A 141 -8.58 -10.86 8.27
C HIS A 141 -7.73 -11.87 7.49
N ALA A 142 -7.20 -12.90 8.17
CA ALA A 142 -6.16 -13.82 7.67
C ALA A 142 -6.47 -14.56 6.35
N GLU A 143 -7.74 -14.65 5.95
CA GLU A 143 -8.18 -15.29 4.70
C GLU A 143 -9.17 -14.35 3.99
N ILE A 144 -8.69 -13.50 3.08
CA ILE A 144 -9.54 -12.50 2.42
C ILE A 144 -10.24 -13.13 1.23
N ALA A 145 -11.45 -13.63 1.45
CA ALA A 145 -12.35 -14.01 0.38
C ALA A 145 -13.01 -12.76 -0.25
N LEU A 146 -13.04 -12.71 -1.58
CA LEU A 146 -13.66 -11.61 -2.32
C LEU A 146 -15.17 -11.54 -2.07
N SER A 147 -15.67 -10.33 -1.86
CA SER A 147 -17.09 -10.02 -2.06
C SER A 147 -17.32 -9.46 -3.46
N SER A 148 -18.53 -9.64 -4.00
CA SER A 148 -18.91 -9.00 -5.27
C SER A 148 -18.72 -7.47 -5.27
N ARG A 149 -18.81 -6.80 -4.11
CA ARG A 149 -18.61 -5.35 -4.03
C ARG A 149 -17.17 -4.93 -4.32
N ASP A 150 -16.22 -5.84 -4.16
CA ASP A 150 -14.79 -5.54 -4.22
C ASP A 150 -14.34 -5.29 -5.66
N PHE A 151 -14.90 -6.04 -6.62
CA PHE A 151 -14.49 -5.97 -8.02
C PHE A 151 -15.55 -5.37 -8.97
N GLN A 152 -16.84 -5.37 -8.61
CA GLN A 152 -17.90 -4.87 -9.50
C GLN A 152 -17.78 -3.37 -9.82
N GLY A 153 -17.25 -2.57 -8.89
CA GLY A 153 -16.99 -1.15 -9.12
C GLY A 153 -15.96 -0.91 -10.22
N THR A 154 -14.83 -1.62 -10.15
CA THR A 154 -13.76 -1.57 -11.15
C THR A 154 -14.24 -2.12 -12.50
N LEU A 155 -14.92 -3.27 -12.50
CA LEU A 155 -15.50 -3.85 -13.73
C LEU A 155 -16.49 -2.90 -14.43
N LYS A 156 -17.33 -2.21 -13.67
CA LYS A 156 -18.27 -1.21 -14.20
C LYS A 156 -17.54 -0.02 -14.82
N ARG A 157 -16.42 0.43 -14.22
CA ARG A 157 -15.58 1.50 -14.76
C ARG A 157 -14.95 1.09 -16.09
N MET A 158 -14.29 -0.08 -16.15
CA MET A 158 -13.67 -0.61 -17.37
C MET A 158 -14.66 -0.67 -18.53
N ARG A 159 -15.88 -1.19 -18.29
CA ARG A 159 -16.96 -1.24 -19.27
C ARG A 159 -17.40 0.14 -19.78
N ARG A 160 -17.49 1.15 -18.90
CA ARG A 160 -17.83 2.53 -19.29
C ARG A 160 -16.77 3.14 -20.19
N MET A 161 -15.51 2.78 -19.98
CA MET A 161 -14.37 3.20 -20.80
C MET A 161 -14.20 2.37 -22.08
N LYS A 162 -15.08 1.38 -22.31
CA LYS A 162 -15.00 0.45 -23.45
C LYS A 162 -13.66 -0.31 -23.51
N ARG A 163 -13.08 -0.60 -22.35
CA ARG A 163 -11.88 -1.45 -22.21
C ARG A 163 -12.29 -2.89 -21.93
N GLU A 164 -11.44 -3.83 -22.36
CA GLU A 164 -11.55 -5.22 -21.93
C GLU A 164 -11.45 -5.30 -20.39
N PRO A 165 -12.17 -6.22 -19.74
CA PRO A 165 -12.18 -6.37 -18.29
C PRO A 165 -10.93 -7.10 -17.80
N ILE A 166 -9.76 -6.74 -18.34
CA ILE A 166 -8.48 -7.36 -18.03
C ILE A 166 -7.54 -6.25 -17.56
N ILE A 167 -6.98 -6.43 -16.37
CA ILE A 167 -5.76 -5.71 -15.96
C ILE A 167 -4.61 -6.52 -16.52
N ASP A 168 -3.83 -5.87 -17.38
CA ASP A 168 -2.53 -6.36 -17.83
C ASP A 168 -1.53 -5.26 -17.50
N PHE A 169 -0.62 -5.55 -16.59
CA PHE A 169 0.35 -4.60 -16.04
C PHE A 169 1.71 -5.28 -15.92
N SER A 170 2.76 -4.64 -16.44
CA SER A 170 4.15 -5.10 -16.36
C SER A 170 5.04 -3.90 -16.10
N PHE A 171 5.72 -3.90 -14.97
CA PHE A 171 6.59 -2.80 -14.57
C PHE A 171 7.93 -3.33 -14.10
N ILE A 172 9.01 -2.80 -14.69
CA ILE A 172 10.40 -3.11 -14.33
C ILE A 172 11.09 -1.78 -14.05
N TYR A 173 11.60 -1.59 -12.83
CA TYR A 173 12.17 -0.31 -12.40
C TYR A 173 13.29 0.19 -13.33
N SER A 174 14.21 -0.70 -13.72
CA SER A 174 15.34 -0.36 -14.59
C SER A 174 14.91 0.13 -15.99
N ARG A 175 13.71 -0.27 -16.45
CA ARG A 175 13.15 0.06 -17.77
C ARG A 175 12.20 1.25 -17.69
N ASP A 176 11.28 1.21 -16.74
CA ASP A 176 10.08 2.06 -16.72
C ASP A 176 10.23 3.27 -15.77
N LEU A 177 11.13 3.20 -14.79
CA LEU A 177 11.43 4.31 -13.87
C LEU A 177 12.93 4.36 -13.52
N PRO A 178 13.81 4.49 -14.53
CA PRO A 178 15.26 4.32 -14.39
C PRO A 178 15.93 5.34 -13.46
N GLN A 179 15.23 6.44 -13.13
CA GLN A 179 15.69 7.41 -12.17
C GLN A 179 15.68 6.88 -10.71
N ILE A 180 14.92 5.82 -10.43
CA ILE A 180 14.92 5.12 -9.15
C ILE A 180 15.83 3.89 -9.28
N ALA A 181 16.77 3.76 -8.36
CA ALA A 181 17.67 2.62 -8.34
C ALA A 181 16.89 1.32 -8.07
N SER A 182 17.22 0.26 -8.81
CA SER A 182 16.65 -1.07 -8.63
C SER A 182 17.67 -2.00 -7.98
N PRO A 183 17.26 -2.91 -7.08
CA PRO A 183 18.15 -3.90 -6.49
C PRO A 183 18.84 -4.80 -7.52
N TYR A 184 18.14 -5.13 -8.61
CA TYR A 184 18.63 -5.93 -9.73
C TYR A 184 17.84 -5.63 -11.03
N PRO A 185 18.36 -5.98 -12.22
CA PRO A 185 17.84 -5.46 -13.49
C PRO A 185 16.37 -5.77 -13.80
N ASP A 186 15.87 -6.93 -13.40
CA ASP A 186 14.50 -7.39 -13.60
C ASP A 186 13.60 -7.18 -12.37
N TYR A 187 14.03 -6.37 -11.40
CA TYR A 187 13.22 -6.01 -10.23
C TYR A 187 11.97 -5.22 -10.65
N GLY A 188 10.82 -5.81 -10.39
CA GLY A 188 9.56 -5.40 -10.98
C GLY A 188 8.45 -6.41 -10.70
N PHE A 189 7.29 -6.20 -11.31
CA PHE A 189 6.20 -7.16 -11.24
C PHE A 189 5.35 -7.13 -12.49
N GLU A 190 4.74 -8.27 -12.76
CA GLU A 190 3.69 -8.42 -13.75
C GLU A 190 2.43 -8.86 -13.02
N CYS A 191 1.29 -8.33 -13.43
CA CYS A 191 0.00 -8.60 -12.84
C CYS A 191 -1.02 -8.75 -13.96
N ASN A 192 -1.68 -9.91 -14.01
CA ASN A 192 -2.74 -10.20 -14.97
C ASN A 192 -4.02 -10.63 -14.24
N ILE A 193 -5.06 -9.80 -14.27
CA ILE A 193 -6.33 -10.06 -13.60
C ILE A 193 -7.47 -9.95 -14.60
N ASP A 194 -8.17 -11.06 -14.81
CA ASP A 194 -9.39 -11.12 -15.61
C ASP A 194 -10.63 -10.87 -14.73
N PHE A 195 -11.10 -9.62 -14.71
CA PHE A 195 -12.30 -9.23 -13.96
C PHE A 195 -13.58 -9.90 -14.49
N GLY A 196 -13.56 -10.48 -15.69
CA GLY A 196 -14.65 -11.28 -16.22
C GLY A 196 -14.77 -12.66 -15.56
N LYS A 197 -13.72 -13.13 -14.89
CA LYS A 197 -13.64 -14.43 -14.21
C LYS A 197 -13.64 -14.33 -12.68
N LEU A 198 -13.69 -13.12 -12.12
CA LEU A 198 -13.76 -12.93 -10.68
C LEU A 198 -15.13 -13.32 -10.13
N GLU A 199 -15.13 -14.14 -9.09
CA GLU A 199 -16.31 -14.64 -8.40
C GLU A 199 -16.23 -14.36 -6.90
N GLU A 200 -17.39 -14.27 -6.25
CA GLU A 200 -17.49 -14.15 -4.79
C GLU A 200 -16.93 -15.42 -4.13
N GLY A 201 -16.14 -15.26 -3.08
CA GLY A 201 -15.48 -16.36 -2.39
C GLY A 201 -14.09 -16.73 -2.91
N MET A 202 -13.62 -16.16 -4.03
CA MET A 202 -12.23 -16.36 -4.46
C MET A 202 -11.24 -15.75 -3.45
N GLU A 203 -10.14 -16.44 -3.19
CA GLU A 203 -9.10 -15.97 -2.26
C GLU A 203 -8.29 -14.83 -2.88
N PHE A 204 -8.22 -13.70 -2.19
CA PHE A 204 -7.58 -12.48 -2.71
C PHE A 204 -6.11 -12.69 -3.06
N LEU A 205 -5.36 -13.41 -2.23
CA LEU A 205 -3.93 -13.67 -2.46
C LEU A 205 -3.65 -14.68 -3.58
N GLU A 206 -4.65 -15.44 -4.02
CA GLU A 206 -4.54 -16.26 -5.24
C GLU A 206 -4.69 -15.41 -6.51
N ILE A 207 -5.37 -14.27 -6.41
CA ILE A 207 -5.58 -13.32 -7.51
C ILE A 207 -4.46 -12.29 -7.56
N LEU A 208 -4.06 -11.78 -6.40
CA LEU A 208 -3.02 -10.77 -6.25
C LEU A 208 -2.06 -11.18 -5.13
N PRO A 209 -1.01 -11.95 -5.46
CA PRO A 209 -0.03 -12.44 -4.49
C PRO A 209 0.62 -11.33 -3.66
N LEU A 210 1.14 -11.71 -2.50
CA LEU A 210 1.80 -10.78 -1.56
C LEU A 210 2.94 -9.99 -2.22
N TRP A 211 3.69 -10.61 -3.13
CA TRP A 211 4.72 -9.93 -3.91
C TRP A 211 4.16 -8.72 -4.66
N GLU A 212 3.06 -8.89 -5.39
CA GLU A 212 2.45 -7.83 -6.19
C GLU A 212 1.90 -6.72 -5.29
N LEU A 213 1.33 -7.05 -4.13
CA LEU A 213 0.91 -6.04 -3.13
C LEU A 213 2.08 -5.19 -2.61
N CYS A 214 3.23 -5.82 -2.31
CA CYS A 214 4.45 -5.11 -1.94
C CYS A 214 4.90 -4.19 -3.08
N MET A 215 4.94 -4.71 -4.31
CA MET A 215 5.42 -3.97 -5.47
C MET A 215 4.49 -2.82 -5.89
N ILE A 216 3.16 -2.98 -5.76
CA ILE A 216 2.19 -1.88 -5.94
C ILE A 216 2.43 -0.77 -4.92
N SER A 217 2.72 -1.14 -3.67
CA SER A 217 2.96 -0.18 -2.60
C SER A 217 4.27 0.57 -2.80
N GLU A 218 5.34 -0.15 -3.19
CA GLU A 218 6.63 0.44 -3.52
C GLU A 218 6.55 1.33 -4.77
N LEU A 219 5.85 0.90 -5.82
CA LEU A 219 5.64 1.70 -7.02
C LEU A 219 4.87 2.99 -6.69
N SER A 220 3.83 2.89 -5.87
CA SER A 220 3.08 4.07 -5.41
C SER A 220 3.99 5.06 -4.68
N PHE A 221 4.81 4.57 -3.74
CA PHE A 221 5.80 5.39 -3.05
C PHE A 221 6.80 6.05 -4.01
N ASN A 222 7.42 5.25 -4.88
CA ASN A 222 8.46 5.74 -5.79
C ASN A 222 7.91 6.74 -6.83
N LEU A 223 6.67 6.60 -7.27
CA LEU A 223 5.99 7.60 -8.11
C LEU A 223 5.78 8.92 -7.37
N VAL A 224 5.41 8.87 -6.08
CA VAL A 224 5.28 10.07 -5.23
C VAL A 224 6.65 10.74 -5.04
N GLN A 225 7.70 9.97 -4.73
CA GLN A 225 9.05 10.49 -4.61
C GLN A 225 9.53 11.13 -5.91
N ALA A 226 9.21 10.51 -7.05
CA ALA A 226 9.56 11.02 -8.35
C ALA A 226 8.84 12.31 -8.71
N PHE A 227 7.54 12.40 -8.42
CA PHE A 227 6.75 13.61 -8.59
C PHE A 227 7.30 14.78 -7.76
N ARG A 228 7.68 14.51 -6.51
CA ARG A 228 8.25 15.53 -5.59
C ARG A 228 9.69 15.92 -5.91
N GLY A 229 10.36 15.23 -6.84
CA GLY A 229 11.78 15.46 -7.15
C GLY A 229 12.74 15.00 -6.05
N ASN A 230 12.29 14.15 -5.12
CA ASN A 230 13.07 13.66 -3.97
C ASN A 230 14.03 12.51 -4.31
N ILE A 231 14.18 12.18 -5.60
CA ILE A 231 14.93 11.04 -6.13
C ILE A 231 16.43 11.11 -5.79
N ALA A 232 16.96 12.32 -5.62
CA ALA A 232 18.39 12.55 -5.40
C ALA A 232 18.92 12.05 -4.03
N ASN A 233 18.05 11.70 -3.07
CA ASN A 233 18.47 11.31 -1.71
C ASN A 233 18.44 9.79 -1.45
N ASN A 234 17.95 8.97 -2.38
CA ASN A 234 17.89 7.50 -2.20
C ASN A 234 19.14 6.76 -2.73
N GLN A 235 20.13 7.48 -3.29
CA GLN A 235 21.38 6.88 -3.76
C GLN A 235 22.34 6.44 -2.63
N GLU A 236 22.07 6.80 -1.38
CA GLU A 236 22.90 6.41 -0.22
C GLU A 236 22.39 5.16 0.54
N LEU A 237 21.31 4.52 0.10
CA LEU A 237 20.62 3.45 0.86
C LEU A 237 20.48 2.10 0.13
N LEU A 238 21.22 1.87 -0.96
CA LEU A 238 21.40 0.54 -1.56
C LEU A 238 22.86 0.09 -1.47
#